data_AF-A0A2Z5MX97-F1
#
_entry.id   AF-A0A2Z5MX97-F1
#
_cell.length_a   1.000
_cell.length_b   1.000
_cell.length_c   1.000
_cell.angle_alpha   90.00
_cell.angle_beta   90.00
_cell.angle_gamma   90.00
#
_symmetry.space_group_name_H-M   'P 1'
#
loop_
_entity.id
_entity.type
_entity.pdbx_description
1 polymer ?
#
loop_
_entity_poly.entity_id
_entity_poly.type
_entity_poly.pdbx_seq_one_letter_code
_entity_poly.pdbx_strand_id
1 'polypeptide(L)'
;MKTAIFPSIHVEPELLSAAERVLRDGETLSSFVEQSIREGIERRQLRSEFIARGLASRDSAMHTGQYVSSSDVLERLERRLDAMRDRQRQAR
;
A
#
# COMPACT_ATOMS: atom_id res chain seq x y z
N MET A 1 -7.24 -30.02 -6.69
CA MET A 1 -8.21 -28.90 -6.66
C MET A 1 -8.06 -28.13 -7.97
N LYS A 2 -9.14 -27.67 -8.61
CA LYS A 2 -9.04 -26.93 -9.89
C LYS A 2 -8.45 -25.55 -9.64
N THR A 3 -7.22 -25.32 -10.09
CA THR A 3 -6.57 -24.00 -10.03
C THR A 3 -7.09 -23.14 -11.17
N ALA A 4 -7.54 -21.92 -10.87
CA ALA A 4 -7.86 -20.94 -11.91
C ALA A 4 -6.56 -20.49 -12.60
N ILE A 5 -6.61 -20.29 -13.91
CA ILE A 5 -5.45 -19.88 -14.72
C ILE A 5 -5.70 -18.45 -15.18
N PHE A 6 -4.68 -17.59 -15.08
CA PHE A 6 -4.77 -16.25 -15.66
C PHE A 6 -4.88 -16.31 -17.19
N PRO A 7 -5.55 -15.33 -17.82
CA PRO A 7 -5.55 -15.24 -19.28
C PRO A 7 -4.12 -15.14 -19.83
N SER A 8 -3.90 -15.72 -21.02
CA SER A 8 -2.66 -15.49 -21.77
C SER A 8 -2.58 -14.02 -22.20
N ILE A 9 -1.47 -13.36 -21.85
CA ILE A 9 -1.23 -11.96 -22.21
C ILE A 9 0.00 -11.85 -23.12
N HIS A 10 -0.08 -10.98 -24.13
CA HIS A 10 1.08 -10.57 -24.90
C HIS A 10 1.79 -9.44 -24.13
N VAL A 11 3.11 -9.55 -24.02
CA VAL A 11 3.97 -8.58 -23.34
C VAL A 11 5.08 -8.16 -24.26
N GLU A 12 5.55 -6.92 -24.11
CA GLU A 12 6.72 -6.43 -24.82
C GLU A 12 7.96 -7.26 -24.45
N PRO A 13 8.84 -7.63 -25.40
CA PRO A 13 10.04 -8.42 -25.13
C PRO A 13 10.96 -7.81 -24.07
N GLU A 14 11.03 -6.47 -24.01
CA GLU A 14 11.83 -5.74 -23.04
C GLU A 14 11.29 -5.91 -21.62
N LEU A 15 9.96 -5.96 -21.45
CA LEU A 15 9.33 -6.21 -20.16
C LEU A 15 9.62 -7.62 -19.67
N LEU A 16 9.51 -8.61 -20.57
CA LEU A 16 9.84 -10.00 -20.25
C LEU A 16 11.31 -10.12 -19.81
N SER A 17 12.22 -9.54 -20.58
CA SER A 17 13.66 -9.53 -20.30
C SER A 17 14.00 -8.80 -18.99
N ALA A 18 13.22 -7.78 -18.60
CA ALA A 18 13.37 -7.11 -17.32
C ALA A 18 12.89 -7.98 -16.15
N ALA A 19 11.77 -8.68 -16.32
CA ALA A 19 11.22 -9.57 -15.30
C ALA A 19 12.15 -10.75 -15.01
N GLU A 20 12.73 -11.37 -16.04
CA GLU A 20 13.65 -12.50 -15.87
C GLU A 20 14.94 -12.11 -15.12
N ARG A 21 15.45 -10.89 -15.33
CA ARG A 21 16.68 -10.40 -14.69
C ARG A 21 16.55 -10.10 -13.20
N VAL A 22 15.33 -9.92 -12.69
CA VAL A 22 15.09 -9.57 -11.28
C VAL A 22 14.65 -10.76 -10.42
N LEU A 23 14.54 -11.95 -11.01
CA LEU A 23 14.19 -13.17 -10.30
C LEU A 23 15.26 -13.52 -9.25
N ARG A 24 14.81 -14.02 -8.11
CA ARG A 24 15.67 -14.55 -7.06
C ARG A 24 16.02 -16.02 -7.32
N ASP A 25 17.03 -16.53 -6.60
CA ASP A 25 17.42 -17.94 -6.70
C ASP A 25 16.24 -18.87 -6.38
N GLY A 26 15.91 -19.74 -7.32
CA GLY A 26 14.79 -20.68 -7.22
C GLY A 26 13.39 -20.08 -7.49
N GLU A 27 13.30 -18.80 -7.85
CA GLU A 27 12.04 -18.15 -8.23
C GLU A 27 11.73 -18.39 -9.71
N THR A 28 10.46 -18.57 -10.04
CA THR A 28 9.98 -18.69 -11.42
C THR A 28 9.29 -17.41 -11.87
N LEU A 29 9.26 -17.16 -13.19
CA LEU A 29 8.50 -16.04 -13.73
C LEU A 29 7.01 -16.12 -13.35
N SER A 30 6.42 -17.31 -13.32
CA SER A 30 5.03 -17.53 -12.93
C SER A 30 4.76 -17.13 -11.48
N SER A 31 5.61 -17.57 -10.54
CA SER A 31 5.48 -17.21 -9.12
C SER A 31 5.70 -15.72 -8.90
N PHE A 32 6.64 -15.10 -9.62
CA PHE A 32 6.88 -13.67 -9.56
C PHE A 32 5.67 -12.85 -10.05
N VAL A 33 5.05 -13.27 -11.17
CA VAL A 33 3.84 -12.65 -11.71
C VAL A 33 2.65 -12.80 -10.76
N GLU A 34 2.45 -14.00 -10.20
CA GLU A 34 1.39 -14.25 -9.21
C GLU A 34 1.53 -13.30 -8.01
N GLN A 35 2.73 -13.22 -7.44
CA GLN A 35 3.01 -12.35 -6.31
C GLN A 35 2.80 -10.87 -6.66
N SER A 36 3.27 -10.43 -7.83
CA SER A 36 3.09 -9.06 -8.31
C SER A 36 1.61 -8.68 -8.47
N ILE A 37 0.79 -9.61 -8.96
CA ILE A 37 -0.67 -9.41 -9.08
C ILE A 37 -1.31 -9.33 -7.69
N ARG A 38 -0.94 -10.23 -6.78
CA ARG A 38 -1.44 -10.24 -5.39
C ARG A 38 -1.19 -8.90 -4.69
N GLU A 39 0.05 -8.43 -4.72
CA GLU A 39 0.41 -7.14 -4.15
C GLU A 39 -0.29 -5.97 -4.87
N GLY A 40 -0.46 -6.07 -6.20
CA GLY A 40 -1.20 -5.10 -6.98
C GLY A 40 -2.67 -4.98 -6.57
N ILE A 41 -3.33 -6.11 -6.29
CA ILE A 41 -4.70 -6.17 -5.78
C ILE A 41 -4.77 -5.53 -4.39
N GLU A 42 -3.89 -5.94 -3.48
CA GLU A 42 -3.85 -5.41 -2.11
C GLU A 42 -3.66 -3.89 -2.10
N ARG A 43 -2.69 -3.37 -2.87
CA ARG A 43 -2.48 -1.91 -3.02
C ARG A 43 -3.73 -1.20 -3.53
N ARG A 44 -4.44 -1.77 -4.50
CA ARG A 44 -5.67 -1.17 -5.05
C ARG A 44 -6.81 -1.17 -4.02
N GLN A 45 -6.97 -2.25 -3.27
CA GLN A 45 -7.97 -2.34 -2.19
C GLN A 45 -7.69 -1.31 -1.10
N LEU A 46 -6.46 -1.28 -0.57
CA LEU A 46 -6.05 -0.31 0.45
C LEU A 46 -6.24 1.13 -0.01
N ARG A 47 -5.90 1.44 -1.27
CA ARG A 47 -6.12 2.77 -1.85
C ARG A 47 -7.61 3.12 -1.94
N SER A 48 -8.43 2.19 -2.42
CA SER A 48 -9.89 2.38 -2.53
C SER A 48 -10.50 2.67 -1.16
N GLU A 49 -10.15 1.87 -0.15
CA GLU A 49 -10.63 2.07 1.20
C GLU A 49 -10.15 3.37 1.84
N PHE A 50 -8.88 3.75 1.60
CA PHE A 50 -8.35 5.02 2.09
C PHE A 50 -9.14 6.21 1.54
N ILE A 51 -9.44 6.19 0.23
CA ILE A 51 -10.28 7.22 -0.41
C ILE A 51 -11.69 7.20 0.16
N ALA A 52 -12.31 6.02 0.30
CA ALA A 52 -13.65 5.88 0.85
C ALA A 52 -13.73 6.44 2.28
N ARG A 53 -12.76 6.13 3.14
CA ARG A 53 -12.68 6.68 4.51
C ARG A 53 -12.49 8.19 4.50
N GLY A 54 -11.66 8.72 3.60
CA GLY A 54 -11.45 10.16 3.46
C GLY A 54 -12.72 10.91 3.05
N LEU A 55 -13.46 10.38 2.07
CA LEU A 55 -14.73 10.94 1.63
C LEU A 55 -15.79 10.89 2.74
N ALA A 56 -15.94 9.75 3.42
CA ALA A 56 -16.86 9.61 4.55
C ALA A 56 -16.51 10.59 5.70
N SER A 57 -15.23 10.77 6.01
CA SER A 57 -14.78 11.72 7.02
C SER A 57 -15.08 13.17 6.62
N ARG A 58 -14.91 13.53 5.34
CA ARG A 58 -15.27 14.85 4.83
C ARG A 58 -16.78 15.08 4.99
N ASP A 59 -17.59 14.13 4.57
CA ASP A 59 -19.06 14.25 4.61
C ASP A 59 -19.56 14.37 6.06
N SER A 60 -18.96 13.61 6.99
CA SER A 60 -19.23 13.74 8.42
C SER A 60 -18.85 15.12 8.98
N ALA A 61 -17.68 15.66 8.63
CA ALA A 61 -17.26 16.99 9.06
C ALA A 61 -18.18 18.09 8.51
N MET A 62 -18.60 17.98 7.24
CA MET A 62 -19.57 18.91 6.64
C MET A 62 -20.93 18.86 7.35
N HIS A 63 -21.40 17.67 7.71
CA HIS A 63 -22.69 17.51 8.39
C HIS A 63 -22.67 18.01 9.84
N THR A 64 -21.58 17.75 10.56
CA THR A 64 -21.46 18.07 12.00
C THR A 64 -20.89 19.46 12.27
N GLY A 65 -20.22 20.07 11.29
CA GLY A 65 -19.44 21.30 11.47
C GLY A 65 -18.18 21.12 12.31
N GLN A 66 -17.80 19.89 12.66
CA GLN A 66 -16.64 19.61 13.50
C GLN A 66 -15.39 19.46 12.63
N TYR A 67 -14.49 20.43 12.75
CA TYR A 67 -13.19 20.44 12.06
C TYR A 67 -12.07 20.51 13.09
N VAL A 68 -10.92 19.95 12.73
CA VAL A 68 -9.68 20.06 13.51
C VAL A 68 -8.70 20.90 12.70
N SER A 69 -8.02 21.84 13.34
CA SER A 69 -7.02 22.65 12.64
C SER A 69 -5.84 21.78 12.18
N SER A 70 -5.25 22.13 11.04
CA SER A 70 -4.06 21.42 10.54
C SER A 70 -2.90 21.49 11.53
N SER A 71 -2.74 22.63 12.21
CA SER A 71 -1.73 22.83 13.25
C SER A 71 -1.87 21.84 14.41
N ASP A 72 -3.09 21.64 14.93
CA ASP A 72 -3.33 20.69 16.03
C ASP A 72 -3.04 19.24 15.61
N VAL A 73 -3.38 18.89 14.36
CA VAL A 73 -3.09 17.58 13.79
C VAL A 73 -1.58 17.37 13.69
N LEU A 74 -0.85 18.33 13.12
CA LEU A 74 0.60 18.24 12.93
C LEU A 74 1.32 18.16 14.28
N GLU A 75 0.97 19.01 15.24
CA GLU A 75 1.55 18.99 16.59
C GLU A 75 1.31 17.64 17.28
N ARG A 76 0.12 17.07 17.14
CA ARG A 76 -0.18 15.73 17.69
C ARG A 76 0.65 14.63 17.03
N LEU A 77 0.91 14.72 15.72
CA LEU A 77 1.73 13.76 14.99
C LEU A 77 3.21 13.88 15.38
N GLU A 78 3.73 15.10 15.51
CA GLU A 78 5.10 15.37 15.98
C GLU A 78 5.32 14.79 17.36
N ARG A 79 4.42 15.06 18.32
CA ARG A 79 4.51 14.48 19.68
C ARG A 79 4.55 12.96 19.68
N ARG A 80 3.76 12.31 18.82
CA ARG A 80 3.77 10.84 18.70
C ARG A 80 5.09 10.33 18.11
N LEU A 81 5.63 11.05 17.13
CA LEU A 81 6.90 10.69 16.49
C LEU A 81 8.06 10.83 17.47
N ASP A 82 8.12 11.92 18.23
CA ASP A 82 9.17 12.15 19.23
C ASP A 82 9.11 11.12 20.36
N ALA A 83 7.91 10.78 20.84
CA ALA A 83 7.74 9.69 21.81
C ALA A 83 8.26 8.34 21.28
N MET A 84 8.10 8.04 19.99
CA MET A 84 8.67 6.82 19.41
C MET A 84 10.20 6.89 19.30
N ARG A 85 10.76 8.04 18.94
CA ARG A 85 12.21 8.26 18.86
C ARG A 85 12.87 8.09 20.22
N ASP A 86 12.26 8.63 21.27
CA ASP A 86 12.77 8.53 22.64
C ASP A 86 12.76 7.08 23.11
N ARG A 87 11.68 6.33 22.84
CA ARG A 87 11.63 4.88 23.12
C ARG A 87 12.73 4.11 22.40
N GLN A 88 13.01 4.42 21.13
CA GLN A 88 14.10 3.78 20.39
C GLN A 88 15.48 4.13 20.94
N ARG A 89 15.68 5.35 21.44
CA ARG A 89 16.94 5.77 22.08
C ARG A 89 17.17 5.07 23.42
N GLN A 90 16.11 4.86 24.20
CA GLN A 90 16.19 4.16 25.48
C GLN A 90 16.39 2.65 25.33
N ALA A 91 15.98 2.08 24.19
CA ALA A 91 16.16 0.66 23.87
C ALA A 91 17.53 0.33 23.24
N ARG A 92 18.36 1.34 22.95
CA ARG A 92 19.73 1.21 22.46
C ARG A 92 20.72 1.35 23.63
#